data_AF-A0A7C3A0W4-F1
#
_entry.id   AF-A0A7C3A0W4-F1
#
_cell.length_a   1.000
_cell.length_b   1.000
_cell.length_c   1.000
_cell.angle_alpha   90.00
_cell.angle_beta   90.00
_cell.angle_gamma   90.00
#
_symmetry.space_group_name_H-M   'P 1'
#
loop_
_entity.id
_entity.type
_entity.pdbx_description
1 polymer ?
#
loop_
_entity_poly.entity_id
_entity_poly.type
_entity_poly.pdbx_seq_one_letter_code
_entity_poly.pdbx_strand_id
1 'polypeptide(L)'
;MSLRRRAACLLVLLVLITAFSTVSAPSHTSPLLQLNSQPASSEQHLAFIDPAILQMKGEQGTLSVIVVFNVNPEEGCTALKKASGNVVVEKVYSLIPAALVEIPLNDVFKIARLPEVESIWLNRNVKLSSEEGSKDGEGDTATVNVSQIWSEGYNGSGVIVAVLDSGIDTSHPDLDDLDDDPSTNDSKVIASVSMVDYDPFPYDFNGHGTYVAGVVAGTGEASEGKYKGVAPGAMLMNVKVFDVEGFSLYSWILSGVEWSVSHGADVILIPFSIPGLPDDPLCLAVDAAVRMGVTVVAASGDEGPAYMSIGSPGSALGAITVGAYNSSSGRVCTISGRGPTLYMWMKPDVVAPGCNVVSCRASPPDVGINISIPQFNLSGYGTPIDENYTVATTTAAAAAYVAGVSALLLQAFRCASPETIKISLLKTASDLGESLNVQGSGLVNPESAYYYLKGGGGEAL
;
A
#
# COMPACT_ATOMS: atom_id res chain seq x y z
N MET A 1 14.25 56.56 -33.51
CA MET A 1 13.94 57.90 -32.94
C MET A 1 13.05 57.71 -31.71
N SER A 2 13.70 57.59 -30.55
CA SER A 2 13.56 58.48 -29.36
C SER A 2 12.26 58.22 -28.58
N LEU A 3 12.27 57.56 -27.42
CA LEU A 3 13.00 57.91 -26.20
C LEU A 3 12.93 59.42 -25.91
N ARG A 4 11.88 59.85 -25.19
CA ARG A 4 11.91 60.92 -24.16
C ARG A 4 10.48 61.30 -23.76
N ARG A 5 10.31 61.57 -22.47
CA ARG A 5 9.08 61.87 -21.69
C ARG A 5 8.40 60.56 -21.24
N ARG A 6 8.52 60.12 -19.99
CA ARG A 6 8.42 60.89 -18.74
C ARG A 6 9.28 60.24 -17.65
N ALA A 7 10.35 60.95 -17.27
CA ALA A 7 11.09 60.79 -16.04
C ALA A 7 11.10 62.19 -15.37
N ALA A 8 10.36 62.31 -14.28
CA ALA A 8 10.36 63.40 -13.29
C ALA A 8 9.28 62.94 -12.28
N CYS A 9 9.54 62.62 -11.02
CA CYS A 9 10.51 63.18 -10.09
C CYS A 9 11.04 62.09 -9.17
N LEU A 10 12.37 62.05 -9.05
CA LEU A 10 13.11 61.44 -7.95
C LEU A 10 13.89 62.57 -7.27
N LEU A 11 14.09 62.45 -5.96
CA LEU A 11 14.85 63.31 -5.03
C LEU A 11 14.18 64.59 -4.52
N VAL A 12 13.58 64.50 -3.32
CA VAL A 12 14.14 65.14 -2.11
C VAL A 12 14.03 64.14 -0.94
N LEU A 13 15.10 64.10 -0.15
CA LEU A 13 15.45 63.16 0.91
C LEU A 13 15.23 63.83 2.29
N LEU A 14 14.93 63.01 3.29
CA LEU A 14 15.44 63.04 4.67
C LEU A 14 14.62 63.70 5.82
N VAL A 15 14.59 62.92 6.92
CA VAL A 15 14.32 63.21 8.35
C VAL A 15 12.87 63.10 8.83
N LEU A 16 12.53 61.95 9.44
CA LEU A 16 12.03 61.88 10.84
C LEU A 16 11.85 60.40 11.26
N ILE A 17 12.83 59.94 12.06
CA ILE A 17 12.73 58.78 12.93
C ILE A 17 11.85 59.20 14.11
N THR A 18 10.77 58.46 14.41
CA THR A 18 10.47 57.87 15.73
C THR A 18 9.09 57.23 15.78
N ALA A 19 9.05 56.02 16.37
CA ALA A 19 7.97 55.41 17.12
C ALA A 19 6.66 55.06 16.39
N PHE A 20 6.57 53.82 15.88
CA PHE A 20 5.37 53.02 16.05
C PHE A 20 5.76 51.57 16.36
N SER A 21 5.38 51.16 17.56
CA SER A 21 5.55 49.83 18.14
C SER A 21 4.89 48.78 17.27
N THR A 22 5.61 47.68 17.01
CA THR A 22 5.05 46.46 16.43
C THR A 22 4.04 45.87 17.41
N VAL A 23 2.75 45.91 17.07
CA VAL A 23 1.75 45.05 17.70
C VAL A 23 2.00 43.64 17.17
N SER A 24 2.67 42.82 17.98
CA SER A 24 2.80 41.39 17.75
C SER A 24 1.44 40.75 18.00
N ALA A 25 0.92 40.01 17.03
CA ALA A 25 -0.24 39.14 17.24
C ALA A 25 0.12 38.08 18.32
N PRO A 26 -0.79 37.76 19.26
CA PRO A 26 -0.52 36.74 20.26
C PRO A 26 -0.49 35.35 19.61
N SER A 27 0.64 34.67 19.73
CA SER A 27 0.77 33.25 19.44
C SER A 27 -0.06 32.47 20.47
N HIS A 28 -1.16 31.86 20.03
CA HIS A 28 -1.83 30.83 20.81
C HIS A 28 -0.99 29.54 20.76
N THR A 29 -0.02 29.43 21.68
CA THR A 29 0.63 28.16 22.00
C THR A 29 -0.24 27.42 23.01
N SER A 30 -0.82 26.30 22.59
CA SER A 30 -1.39 25.30 23.51
C SER A 30 -0.32 24.84 24.51
N PRO A 31 -0.65 24.65 25.81
CA PRO A 31 0.30 24.15 26.78
C PRO A 31 0.42 22.62 26.61
N LEU A 32 1.17 22.19 25.61
CA LEU A 32 1.75 20.85 25.61
C LEU A 32 3.07 20.91 26.37
N LEU A 33 3.26 19.95 27.28
CA LEU A 33 4.43 19.79 28.13
C LEU A 33 5.73 20.13 27.38
N GLN A 34 6.40 21.20 27.79
CA GLN A 34 7.84 21.32 27.57
C GLN A 34 8.53 20.29 28.46
N LEU A 35 8.69 19.07 27.96
CA LEU A 35 9.69 18.17 28.49
C LEU A 35 11.06 18.78 28.17
N ASN A 36 11.81 19.10 29.22
CA ASN A 36 13.21 19.50 29.13
C ASN A 36 13.98 18.56 28.19
N SER A 37 14.43 19.07 27.05
CA SER A 37 15.44 18.42 26.21
C SER A 37 16.82 18.64 26.86
N GLN A 38 17.14 17.84 27.87
CA GLN A 38 18.54 17.53 28.15
C GLN A 38 18.97 16.42 27.20
N PRO A 39 20.19 16.47 26.60
CA PRO A 39 20.72 15.32 25.90
C PRO A 39 20.80 14.17 26.91
N ALA A 40 20.09 13.08 26.64
CA ALA A 40 20.19 11.87 27.43
C ALA A 40 21.67 11.50 27.55
N SER A 41 22.15 11.33 28.78
CA SER A 41 23.46 10.78 29.06
C SER A 41 23.65 9.50 28.26
N SER A 42 24.84 9.34 27.66
CA SER A 42 25.25 8.26 26.76
C SER A 42 25.28 6.83 27.36
N GLU A 43 24.50 6.56 28.41
CA GLU A 43 24.47 5.28 29.13
C GLU A 43 23.16 4.49 29.03
N GLN A 44 22.16 4.93 28.25
CA GLN A 44 20.86 4.22 28.19
C GLN A 44 20.21 4.07 26.79
N HIS A 45 20.90 4.41 25.70
CA HIS A 45 20.33 4.16 24.37
C HIS A 45 20.33 2.66 24.05
N LEU A 46 19.15 2.11 23.81
CA LEU A 46 18.94 0.79 23.25
C LEU A 46 17.82 0.89 22.21
N ALA A 47 18.20 0.71 20.95
CA ALA A 47 17.29 0.61 19.83
C ALA A 47 16.26 -0.51 20.05
N PHE A 48 15.09 -0.38 19.42
CA PHE A 48 14.13 -1.47 19.38
C PHE A 48 14.74 -2.69 18.68
N ILE A 49 14.51 -3.88 19.24
CA ILE A 49 14.92 -5.15 18.63
C ILE A 49 13.65 -5.97 18.49
N ASP A 50 13.37 -6.41 17.26
CA ASP A 50 12.27 -7.30 16.95
C ASP A 50 12.25 -8.51 17.90
N PRO A 51 11.12 -8.75 18.60
CA PRO A 51 11.00 -9.83 19.57
C PRO A 51 11.37 -11.21 19.03
N ALA A 52 11.22 -11.47 17.73
CA ALA A 52 11.62 -12.73 17.11
C ALA A 52 13.15 -12.97 17.23
N ILE A 53 13.96 -11.91 17.15
CA ILE A 53 15.42 -11.99 17.29
C ILE A 53 15.80 -12.35 18.73
N LEU A 54 15.04 -11.87 19.72
CA LEU A 54 15.29 -12.14 21.14
C LEU A 54 15.10 -13.63 21.49
N GLN A 55 14.30 -14.35 20.71
CA GLN A 55 14.06 -15.79 20.89
C GLN A 55 15.23 -16.65 20.41
N MET A 56 16.12 -16.11 19.56
CA MET A 56 17.29 -16.80 19.00
C MET A 56 18.54 -16.71 19.92
N LYS A 57 18.38 -16.20 21.14
CA LYS A 57 19.51 -15.94 22.05
C LYS A 57 20.27 -17.22 22.40
N GLY A 58 21.56 -17.25 22.06
CA GLY A 58 22.46 -18.37 22.34
C GLY A 58 22.79 -19.23 21.12
N GLU A 59 22.15 -18.98 19.98
CA GLU A 59 22.52 -19.56 18.69
C GLU A 59 23.80 -18.91 18.13
N GLN A 60 24.43 -19.56 17.15
CA GLN A 60 25.59 -19.04 16.44
C GLN A 60 25.24 -18.89 14.96
N GLY A 61 25.76 -17.84 14.32
CA GLY A 61 25.54 -17.58 12.90
C GLY A 61 25.44 -16.10 12.58
N THR A 62 25.02 -15.81 11.35
CA THR A 62 24.59 -14.48 10.91
C THR A 62 23.08 -14.41 10.82
N LEU A 63 22.55 -13.19 10.80
CA LEU A 63 21.14 -12.91 10.71
C LEU A 63 20.92 -11.80 9.68
N SER A 64 20.02 -12.05 8.72
CA SER A 64 19.48 -11.04 7.82
C SER A 64 18.50 -10.14 8.57
N VAL A 65 18.82 -8.86 8.69
CA VAL A 65 17.99 -7.88 9.40
C VAL A 65 17.83 -6.58 8.59
N ILE A 66 16.70 -5.91 8.79
CA ILE A 66 16.49 -4.55 8.35
C ILE A 66 16.81 -3.63 9.54
N VAL A 67 17.81 -2.78 9.39
CA VAL A 67 18.18 -1.78 10.40
C VAL A 67 17.64 -0.43 9.97
N VAL A 68 16.84 0.21 10.81
CA VAL A 68 16.37 1.58 10.64
C VAL A 68 17.27 2.52 11.42
N PHE A 69 17.61 3.66 10.82
CA PHE A 69 18.57 4.62 11.35
C PHE A 69 17.93 5.97 11.68
N ASN A 70 18.42 6.61 12.73
CA ASN A 70 18.12 8.01 13.08
C ASN A 70 18.97 9.02 12.29
N VAL A 71 19.84 8.51 11.41
CA VAL A 71 20.75 9.26 10.55
C VAL A 71 20.53 8.87 9.10
N ASN A 72 21.21 9.51 8.16
CA ASN A 72 21.22 9.03 6.79
C ASN A 72 21.76 7.59 6.74
N PRO A 73 21.23 6.71 5.88
CA PRO A 73 21.51 5.28 5.97
C PRO A 73 22.97 4.92 5.63
N GLU A 74 23.68 5.73 4.83
CA GLU A 74 25.11 5.54 4.54
C GLU A 74 26.00 5.73 5.79
N GLU A 75 25.71 6.77 6.57
CA GLU A 75 26.35 7.01 7.87
C GLU A 75 26.02 5.88 8.86
N GLY A 76 24.75 5.45 8.90
CA GLY A 76 24.32 4.31 9.69
C GLY A 76 25.09 3.03 9.36
N CYS A 77 25.16 2.66 8.07
CA CYS A 77 25.94 1.52 7.59
C CYS A 77 27.43 1.62 7.93
N THR A 78 28.00 2.82 7.91
CA THR A 78 29.39 3.05 8.33
C THR A 78 29.58 2.79 9.83
N ALA A 79 28.63 3.23 10.66
CA ALA A 79 28.64 2.94 12.09
C ALA A 79 28.52 1.43 12.38
N LEU A 80 27.66 0.70 11.65
CA LEU A 80 27.52 -0.75 11.77
C LEU A 80 28.85 -1.47 11.50
N LYS A 81 29.51 -1.17 10.38
CA LYS A 81 30.81 -1.78 10.00
C LYS A 81 31.94 -1.48 10.99
N LYS A 82 31.90 -0.31 11.63
CA LYS A 82 32.86 0.05 12.69
C LYS A 82 32.57 -0.70 13.99
N ALA A 83 31.29 -0.94 14.28
CA ALA A 83 30.86 -1.63 15.50
C ALA A 83 31.06 -3.14 15.41
N SER A 84 30.79 -3.77 14.27
CA SER A 84 30.96 -5.22 14.07
C SER A 84 31.77 -5.51 12.81
N GLY A 85 32.80 -6.34 12.94
CA GLY A 85 33.77 -6.61 11.88
C GLY A 85 33.24 -7.49 10.73
N ASN A 86 32.06 -8.10 10.90
CA ASN A 86 31.47 -9.05 9.94
C ASN A 86 30.07 -8.60 9.48
N VAL A 87 29.82 -7.28 9.41
CA VAL A 87 28.58 -6.75 8.82
C VAL A 87 28.70 -6.73 7.31
N VAL A 88 27.76 -7.36 6.62
CA VAL A 88 27.58 -7.24 5.17
C VAL A 88 26.34 -6.39 4.92
N VAL A 89 26.50 -5.29 4.19
CA VAL A 89 25.37 -4.46 3.76
C VAL A 89 24.92 -4.98 2.40
N GLU A 90 23.73 -5.54 2.34
CA GLU A 90 23.16 -6.12 1.11
C GLU A 90 22.43 -5.05 0.30
N LYS A 91 21.67 -4.18 0.98
CA LYS A 91 20.92 -3.11 0.34
C LYS A 91 20.79 -1.90 1.27
N VAL A 92 20.89 -0.71 0.70
CA VAL A 92 20.52 0.56 1.35
C VAL A 92 19.24 1.06 0.70
N TYR A 93 18.22 1.32 1.51
CA TYR A 93 16.95 1.87 1.03
C TYR A 93 17.06 3.40 0.90
N SER A 94 16.44 3.92 -0.14
CA SER A 94 16.33 5.34 -0.48
C SER A 94 15.02 5.96 -0.01
N LEU A 95 13.94 5.16 0.09
CA LEU A 95 12.61 5.64 0.51
C LEU A 95 12.52 5.88 2.02
N ILE A 96 13.26 5.11 2.81
CA ILE A 96 13.35 5.21 4.27
C ILE A 96 14.81 5.13 4.71
N PRO A 97 15.20 5.68 5.87
CA PRO A 97 16.57 5.61 6.38
C PRO A 97 16.85 4.20 6.94
N ALA A 98 16.91 3.20 6.07
CA ALA A 98 17.10 1.81 6.46
C ALA A 98 18.08 1.08 5.54
N ALA A 99 18.61 -0.05 6.01
CA ALA A 99 19.40 -0.96 5.20
C ALA A 99 19.09 -2.43 5.55
N LEU A 100 19.12 -3.29 4.52
CA LEU A 100 19.19 -4.74 4.69
C LEU A 100 20.65 -5.13 4.93
N VAL A 101 20.89 -5.80 6.05
CA VAL A 101 22.23 -6.17 6.49
C VAL A 101 22.26 -7.58 7.06
N GLU A 102 23.34 -8.30 6.77
CA GLU A 102 23.71 -9.53 7.45
C GLU A 102 24.65 -9.19 8.61
N ILE A 103 24.27 -9.57 9.83
CA ILE A 103 25.05 -9.29 11.04
C ILE A 103 25.26 -10.55 11.87
N PRO A 104 26.39 -10.70 12.60
CA PRO A 104 26.55 -11.79 13.56
C PRO A 104 25.49 -11.71 14.65
N LEU A 105 24.85 -12.84 14.97
CA LEU A 105 23.77 -12.87 15.97
C LEU A 105 24.22 -12.34 17.34
N ASN A 106 25.48 -12.61 17.72
CA ASN A 106 26.08 -12.13 18.96
C ASN A 106 26.32 -10.60 18.97
N ASP A 107 26.30 -9.94 17.82
CA ASP A 107 26.52 -8.49 17.69
C ASP A 107 25.21 -7.69 17.67
N VAL A 108 24.02 -8.31 17.63
CA VAL A 108 22.72 -7.60 17.61
C VAL A 108 22.62 -6.57 18.75
N PHE A 109 22.89 -6.97 19.99
CA PHE A 109 22.83 -6.05 21.14
C PHE A 109 23.92 -4.98 21.13
N LYS A 110 25.06 -5.27 20.48
CA LYS A 110 26.14 -4.29 20.31
C LYS A 110 25.71 -3.22 19.32
N ILE A 111 25.11 -3.64 18.21
CA ILE A 111 24.57 -2.77 17.17
C ILE A 111 23.39 -1.95 17.71
N ALA A 112 22.49 -2.55 18.47
CA ALA A 112 21.33 -1.86 19.05
C ALA A 112 21.70 -0.73 20.04
N ARG A 113 22.95 -0.68 20.54
CA ARG A 113 23.43 0.40 21.42
C ARG A 113 24.02 1.58 20.65
N LEU A 114 24.16 1.48 19.34
CA LEU A 114 24.66 2.58 18.51
C LEU A 114 23.61 3.70 18.46
N PRO A 115 23.98 4.97 18.73
CA PRO A 115 23.04 6.09 18.69
C PRO A 115 22.44 6.30 17.29
N GLU A 116 23.14 5.86 16.24
CA GLU A 116 22.68 5.91 14.84
C GLU A 116 21.53 4.94 14.56
N VAL A 117 21.37 3.88 15.36
CA VAL A 117 20.38 2.83 15.15
C VAL A 117 19.10 3.14 15.92
N GLU A 118 17.97 3.15 15.21
CA GLU A 118 16.63 3.35 15.76
C GLU A 118 15.97 2.01 16.11
N SER A 119 16.00 1.07 15.17
CA SER A 119 15.39 -0.24 15.34
C SER A 119 16.04 -1.32 14.46
N ILE A 120 15.93 -2.57 14.88
CA ILE A 120 16.45 -3.76 14.18
C ILE A 120 15.31 -4.76 14.02
N TRP A 121 15.00 -5.11 12.77
CA TRP A 121 13.89 -5.98 12.40
C TRP A 121 14.39 -7.23 11.69
N LEU A 122 13.82 -8.39 12.00
CA LEU A 122 14.17 -9.61 11.29
C LEU A 122 13.70 -9.49 9.83
N ASN A 123 14.56 -9.82 8.86
CA ASN A 123 14.15 -10.03 7.47
C ASN A 123 13.39 -11.36 7.37
N ARG A 124 12.20 -11.38 7.97
CA ARG A 124 11.39 -12.58 8.20
C ARG A 124 10.78 -13.10 6.90
N ASN A 125 10.59 -14.42 6.85
CA ASN A 125 9.70 -15.04 5.88
C ASN A 125 8.25 -14.76 6.29
N VAL A 126 7.44 -14.39 5.31
CA VAL A 126 5.99 -14.24 5.43
C VAL A 126 5.30 -15.12 4.40
N LYS A 127 4.04 -15.46 4.64
CA LYS A 127 3.22 -16.28 3.75
C LYS A 127 1.95 -15.52 3.43
N LEU A 128 1.53 -15.51 2.16
CA LEU A 128 0.17 -15.11 1.80
C LEU A 128 -0.85 -15.97 2.55
N SER A 129 -1.95 -15.37 3.00
CA SER A 129 -3.05 -16.12 3.60
C SER A 129 -3.62 -17.09 2.56
N SER A 130 -3.51 -18.38 2.83
CA SER A 130 -4.13 -19.42 2.03
C SER A 130 -5.55 -19.65 2.55
N GLU A 131 -6.53 -18.90 2.07
CA GLU A 131 -7.93 -19.34 2.19
C GLU A 131 -8.22 -20.28 1.02
N GLU A 132 -8.51 -21.55 1.33
CA GLU A 132 -9.26 -22.43 0.45
C GLU A 132 -10.60 -21.74 0.19
N GLY A 133 -10.76 -21.13 -1.00
CA GLY A 133 -11.84 -20.20 -1.32
C GLY A 133 -13.19 -20.65 -0.77
N SER A 134 -13.60 -20.09 0.37
CA SER A 134 -14.90 -20.34 0.94
C SER A 134 -15.91 -19.55 0.11
N LYS A 135 -16.69 -20.29 -0.69
CA LYS A 135 -17.87 -19.77 -1.39
C LYS A 135 -19.03 -19.74 -0.39
N ASP A 136 -19.28 -18.57 0.19
CA ASP A 136 -20.37 -18.32 1.13
C ASP A 136 -21.65 -17.81 0.43
N GLY A 137 -21.77 -17.96 -0.90
CA GLY A 137 -22.92 -17.47 -1.65
C GLY A 137 -22.75 -17.47 -3.17
N GLU A 138 -23.68 -16.84 -3.88
CA GLU A 138 -23.47 -16.49 -5.30
C GLU A 138 -22.38 -15.41 -5.39
N GLY A 139 -21.46 -15.57 -6.34
CA GLY A 139 -20.36 -14.62 -6.53
C GLY A 139 -20.86 -13.25 -6.98
N ASP A 140 -20.35 -12.19 -6.37
CA ASP A 140 -20.66 -10.80 -6.70
C ASP A 140 -19.53 -10.18 -7.53
N THR A 141 -19.88 -9.16 -8.31
CA THR A 141 -18.92 -8.38 -9.09
C THR A 141 -18.21 -7.38 -8.19
N ALA A 142 -16.97 -7.03 -8.52
CA ALA A 142 -16.27 -5.93 -7.87
C ALA A 142 -16.82 -4.54 -8.26
N THR A 143 -17.95 -4.42 -8.97
CA THR A 143 -18.40 -3.15 -9.58
C THR A 143 -19.53 -2.45 -8.82
N VAL A 144 -19.84 -2.93 -7.61
CA VAL A 144 -20.89 -2.35 -6.78
C VAL A 144 -20.64 -0.85 -6.61
N ASN A 145 -21.63 -0.01 -6.89
CA ASN A 145 -21.60 1.45 -6.69
C ASN A 145 -20.51 2.26 -7.46
N VAL A 146 -19.95 1.75 -8.57
CA VAL A 146 -19.02 2.52 -9.42
C VAL A 146 -19.59 2.94 -10.78
N SER A 147 -20.76 2.42 -11.15
CA SER A 147 -21.40 2.69 -12.44
C SER A 147 -21.67 4.18 -12.73
N GLN A 148 -21.94 4.97 -11.69
CA GLN A 148 -22.14 6.41 -11.85
C GLN A 148 -20.85 7.16 -12.19
N ILE A 149 -19.70 6.71 -11.68
CA ILE A 149 -18.42 7.34 -12.04
C ILE A 149 -18.06 7.00 -13.49
N TRP A 150 -18.34 5.77 -13.93
CA TRP A 150 -18.21 5.38 -15.33
C TRP A 150 -19.12 6.17 -16.27
N SER A 151 -20.36 6.48 -15.85
CA SER A 151 -21.29 7.28 -16.67
C SER A 151 -20.85 8.74 -16.85
N GLU A 152 -20.06 9.27 -15.90
CA GLU A 152 -19.37 10.56 -16.02
C GLU A 152 -18.12 10.49 -16.92
N GLY A 153 -17.78 9.32 -17.46
CA GLY A 153 -16.67 9.10 -18.39
C GLY A 153 -15.33 8.79 -17.73
N TYR A 154 -15.31 8.47 -16.44
CA TYR A 154 -14.10 8.09 -15.71
C TYR A 154 -14.06 6.58 -15.54
N ASN A 155 -13.00 5.93 -16.03
CA ASN A 155 -12.78 4.48 -16.00
C ASN A 155 -11.38 4.13 -15.47
N GLY A 156 -10.58 5.10 -15.01
CA GLY A 156 -9.21 4.93 -14.54
C GLY A 156 -8.14 5.28 -15.58
N SER A 157 -8.50 5.65 -16.81
CA SER A 157 -7.52 5.90 -17.88
C SER A 157 -6.48 6.96 -17.52
N GLY A 158 -5.21 6.59 -17.72
CA GLY A 158 -4.06 7.43 -17.44
C GLY A 158 -3.60 7.46 -15.98
N VAL A 159 -4.12 6.57 -15.14
CA VAL A 159 -3.66 6.33 -13.77
C VAL A 159 -2.90 4.99 -13.71
N ILE A 160 -1.80 4.96 -12.98
CA ILE A 160 -0.93 3.80 -12.79
C ILE A 160 -1.15 3.20 -11.40
N VAL A 161 -1.54 1.93 -11.36
CA VAL A 161 -1.68 1.16 -10.12
C VAL A 161 -0.59 0.10 -10.05
N ALA A 162 0.32 0.21 -9.07
CA ALA A 162 1.26 -0.83 -8.76
C ALA A 162 0.64 -1.90 -7.87
N VAL A 163 0.68 -3.15 -8.33
CA VAL A 163 0.17 -4.33 -7.61
C VAL A 163 1.38 -5.08 -7.05
N LEU A 164 1.58 -4.99 -5.73
CA LEU A 164 2.63 -5.74 -5.04
C LEU A 164 2.07 -7.09 -4.63
N ASP A 165 2.43 -8.17 -5.33
CA ASP A 165 1.80 -9.48 -5.12
C ASP A 165 2.65 -10.66 -5.63
N SER A 166 2.04 -11.78 -6.00
CA SER A 166 2.66 -12.98 -6.57
C SER A 166 3.03 -12.89 -8.05
N GLY A 167 2.70 -11.78 -8.71
CA GLY A 167 2.85 -11.56 -10.14
C GLY A 167 1.51 -11.17 -10.78
N ILE A 168 1.50 -10.99 -12.11
CA ILE A 168 0.28 -10.87 -12.91
C ILE A 168 0.42 -11.76 -14.14
N ASP A 169 -0.60 -12.58 -14.42
CA ASP A 169 -0.77 -13.24 -15.72
C ASP A 169 -1.18 -12.21 -16.78
N THR A 170 -0.19 -11.69 -17.50
CA THR A 170 -0.39 -10.66 -18.54
C THR A 170 -0.94 -11.23 -19.85
N SER A 171 -1.33 -12.50 -19.88
CA SER A 171 -1.99 -13.14 -21.02
C SER A 171 -3.47 -13.43 -20.79
N HIS A 172 -3.97 -13.12 -19.59
CA HIS A 172 -5.38 -13.21 -19.30
C HIS A 172 -6.14 -12.19 -20.17
N PRO A 173 -7.25 -12.55 -20.86
CA PRO A 173 -7.98 -11.65 -21.76
C PRO A 173 -8.37 -10.31 -21.11
N ASP A 174 -8.83 -10.32 -19.85
CA ASP A 174 -9.13 -9.07 -19.16
C ASP A 174 -7.93 -8.17 -18.79
N LEU A 175 -6.68 -8.64 -18.99
CA LEU A 175 -5.44 -8.02 -18.49
C LEU A 175 -4.29 -8.00 -19.51
N ASP A 176 -4.51 -8.39 -20.76
CA ASP A 176 -3.48 -8.41 -21.80
C ASP A 176 -3.35 -7.06 -22.53
N ASP A 177 -4.46 -6.32 -22.69
CA ASP A 177 -4.51 -4.97 -23.26
C ASP A 177 -5.43 -4.00 -22.47
N LEU A 178 -5.55 -2.75 -22.94
CA LEU A 178 -6.35 -1.72 -22.28
C LEU A 178 -7.81 -1.64 -22.79
N ASP A 179 -8.11 -2.11 -24.00
CA ASP A 179 -9.36 -1.78 -24.72
C ASP A 179 -10.04 -2.94 -25.46
N ASP A 180 -9.56 -4.18 -25.29
CA ASP A 180 -10.05 -5.40 -25.94
C ASP A 180 -10.02 -5.32 -27.49
N ASP A 181 -9.20 -4.43 -28.06
CA ASP A 181 -9.02 -4.28 -29.50
C ASP A 181 -7.69 -4.93 -29.93
N PRO A 182 -7.71 -6.13 -30.55
CA PRO A 182 -6.48 -6.80 -30.96
C PRO A 182 -5.70 -6.07 -32.09
N SER A 183 -6.21 -4.94 -32.58
CA SER A 183 -5.52 -4.07 -33.54
C SER A 183 -4.70 -2.94 -32.90
N THR A 184 -4.86 -2.68 -31.60
CA THR A 184 -4.06 -1.74 -30.82
C THR A 184 -2.85 -2.47 -30.21
N ASN A 185 -1.90 -1.70 -29.65
CA ASN A 185 -0.73 -2.25 -28.97
C ASN A 185 -0.49 -1.45 -27.70
N ASP A 186 -1.36 -1.68 -26.73
CA ASP A 186 -1.50 -0.92 -25.50
C ASP A 186 -1.70 -1.85 -24.30
N SER A 187 -0.62 -2.52 -23.91
CA SER A 187 -0.63 -3.47 -22.80
C SER A 187 -1.21 -2.87 -21.50
N LYS A 188 -2.07 -3.63 -20.82
CA LYS A 188 -2.56 -3.31 -19.47
C LYS A 188 -1.41 -3.11 -18.48
N VAL A 189 -0.46 -4.04 -18.52
CA VAL A 189 0.71 -4.07 -17.64
C VAL A 189 1.86 -3.37 -18.34
N ILE A 190 2.18 -2.15 -17.88
CA ILE A 190 3.15 -1.26 -18.54
C ILE A 190 4.57 -1.42 -18.02
N ALA A 191 4.74 -2.06 -16.86
CA ALA A 191 6.04 -2.36 -16.27
C ALA A 191 5.94 -3.57 -15.34
N SER A 192 6.98 -4.38 -15.30
CA SER A 192 7.04 -5.58 -14.46
C SER A 192 8.41 -5.74 -13.82
N VAL A 193 8.43 -6.19 -12.56
CA VAL A 193 9.65 -6.52 -11.81
C VAL A 193 9.36 -7.67 -10.87
N SER A 194 10.36 -8.52 -10.64
CA SER A 194 10.33 -9.46 -9.52
C SER A 194 11.40 -9.08 -8.50
N MET A 195 10.99 -8.96 -7.24
CA MET A 195 11.86 -8.80 -6.09
C MET A 195 12.29 -10.15 -5.51
N VAL A 196 11.74 -11.26 -6.01
CA VAL A 196 12.04 -12.62 -5.55
C VAL A 196 13.37 -13.06 -6.17
N ASP A 197 14.42 -13.16 -5.34
CA ASP A 197 15.80 -13.33 -5.81
C ASP A 197 16.03 -14.56 -6.72
N TYR A 198 15.30 -15.64 -6.47
CA TYR A 198 15.40 -16.90 -7.24
C TYR A 198 14.30 -17.07 -8.29
N ASP A 199 13.34 -16.14 -8.36
CA ASP A 199 12.23 -16.17 -9.32
C ASP A 199 12.15 -14.83 -10.05
N PRO A 200 13.05 -14.57 -11.02
CA PRO A 200 13.13 -13.28 -11.71
C PRO A 200 11.99 -13.07 -12.72
N PHE A 201 11.14 -14.07 -12.97
CA PHE A 201 10.05 -13.98 -13.93
C PHE A 201 8.78 -13.48 -13.23
N PRO A 202 8.28 -12.27 -13.53
CA PRO A 202 7.17 -11.65 -12.80
C PRO A 202 5.80 -12.26 -13.17
N TYR A 203 5.76 -13.50 -13.63
CA TYR A 203 4.51 -14.19 -13.94
C TYR A 203 3.86 -14.74 -12.69
N ASP A 204 2.53 -14.79 -12.71
CA ASP A 204 1.76 -15.25 -11.57
C ASP A 204 1.49 -16.76 -11.62
N PHE A 205 2.35 -17.54 -10.99
CA PHE A 205 2.12 -18.97 -10.81
C PHE A 205 1.26 -19.30 -9.56
N ASN A 206 0.93 -18.30 -8.74
CA ASN A 206 0.14 -18.48 -7.53
C ASN A 206 -1.35 -18.17 -7.78
N GLY A 207 -1.62 -17.10 -8.51
CA GLY A 207 -2.95 -16.63 -8.92
C GLY A 207 -3.50 -15.46 -8.10
N HIS A 208 -2.95 -15.17 -6.92
CA HIS A 208 -3.44 -14.11 -6.05
C HIS A 208 -3.28 -12.72 -6.69
N GLY A 209 -2.12 -12.44 -7.26
CA GLY A 209 -1.83 -11.16 -7.92
C GLY A 209 -2.68 -10.90 -9.15
N THR A 210 -2.92 -11.91 -9.99
CA THR A 210 -3.83 -11.83 -11.14
C THR A 210 -5.27 -11.59 -10.70
N TYR A 211 -5.70 -12.27 -9.63
CA TYR A 211 -7.03 -12.09 -9.06
C TYR A 211 -7.25 -10.64 -8.61
N VAL A 212 -6.34 -10.06 -7.83
CA VAL A 212 -6.49 -8.66 -7.39
C VAL A 212 -6.30 -7.66 -8.52
N ALA A 213 -5.43 -7.93 -9.49
CA ALA A 213 -5.26 -7.10 -10.68
C ALA A 213 -6.56 -7.00 -11.50
N GLY A 214 -7.29 -8.12 -11.65
CA GLY A 214 -8.61 -8.16 -12.26
C GLY A 214 -9.64 -7.31 -11.53
N VAL A 215 -9.66 -7.36 -10.19
CA VAL A 215 -10.57 -6.54 -9.37
C VAL A 215 -10.28 -5.05 -9.58
N VAL A 216 -9.01 -4.66 -9.68
CA VAL A 216 -8.61 -3.28 -9.94
C VAL A 216 -8.99 -2.85 -11.36
N ALA A 217 -8.50 -3.55 -12.39
CA ALA A 217 -8.44 -3.00 -13.75
C ALA A 217 -8.77 -4.00 -14.87
N GLY A 218 -9.37 -5.16 -14.56
CA GLY A 218 -9.81 -6.12 -15.56
C GLY A 218 -10.82 -5.49 -16.53
N THR A 219 -10.64 -5.65 -17.84
CA THR A 219 -11.55 -5.10 -18.85
C THR A 219 -12.90 -5.83 -18.88
N GLY A 220 -12.91 -7.10 -18.45
CA GLY A 220 -14.08 -7.97 -18.49
C GLY A 220 -14.28 -8.68 -19.81
N GLU A 221 -13.31 -8.69 -20.73
CA GLU A 221 -13.41 -9.28 -22.07
C GLU A 221 -13.96 -10.72 -22.02
N ALA A 222 -13.37 -11.57 -21.19
CA ALA A 222 -13.70 -13.00 -21.11
C ALA A 222 -15.11 -13.27 -20.57
N SER A 223 -15.82 -12.25 -20.09
CA SER A 223 -17.17 -12.34 -19.54
C SER A 223 -18.18 -11.37 -20.15
N GLU A 224 -17.87 -10.79 -21.31
CA GLU A 224 -18.70 -9.75 -21.96
C GLU A 224 -19.00 -8.58 -21.01
N GLY A 225 -18.01 -8.21 -20.18
CA GLY A 225 -18.07 -7.12 -19.22
C GLY A 225 -18.74 -7.47 -17.88
N LYS A 226 -19.17 -8.71 -17.65
CA LYS A 226 -19.84 -9.11 -16.40
C LYS A 226 -18.93 -9.01 -15.17
N TYR A 227 -17.66 -9.40 -15.29
CA TYR A 227 -16.67 -9.40 -14.20
C TYR A 227 -15.60 -8.32 -14.36
N LYS A 228 -15.98 -7.20 -15.00
CA LYS A 228 -15.14 -6.02 -15.17
C LYS A 228 -14.61 -5.51 -13.82
N GLY A 229 -13.34 -5.09 -13.80
CA GLY A 229 -12.71 -4.44 -12.65
C GLY A 229 -13.26 -3.04 -12.39
N VAL A 230 -12.89 -2.43 -11.27
CA VAL A 230 -13.39 -1.12 -10.86
C VAL A 230 -12.92 0.02 -11.77
N ALA A 231 -11.64 -0.01 -12.16
CA ALA A 231 -10.96 0.98 -12.99
C ALA A 231 -10.39 0.31 -14.25
N PRO A 232 -11.26 -0.17 -15.16
CA PRO A 232 -10.87 -0.98 -16.31
C PRO A 232 -9.94 -0.26 -17.30
N GLY A 233 -9.85 1.08 -17.25
CA GLY A 233 -8.92 1.86 -18.06
C GLY A 233 -7.56 2.13 -17.40
N ALA A 234 -7.37 1.75 -16.14
CA ALA A 234 -6.11 1.97 -15.43
C ALA A 234 -4.98 1.09 -16.00
N MET A 235 -3.76 1.59 -15.94
CA MET A 235 -2.54 0.84 -16.25
C MET A 235 -2.02 0.17 -14.98
N LEU A 236 -1.41 -1.00 -15.12
CA LEU A 236 -0.86 -1.77 -14.01
C LEU A 236 0.67 -1.80 -14.05
N MET A 237 1.29 -1.76 -12.86
CA MET A 237 2.66 -2.22 -12.66
C MET A 237 2.64 -3.54 -11.90
N ASN A 238 3.27 -4.55 -12.46
CA ASN A 238 3.37 -5.88 -11.87
C ASN A 238 4.62 -5.97 -11.00
N VAL A 239 4.44 -5.91 -9.67
CA VAL A 239 5.55 -5.91 -8.70
C VAL A 239 5.50 -7.20 -7.91
N LYS A 240 6.14 -8.24 -8.42
CA LYS A 240 6.17 -9.56 -7.78
C LYS A 240 7.06 -9.53 -6.55
N VAL A 241 6.46 -9.73 -5.37
CA VAL A 241 7.12 -9.84 -4.07
C VAL A 241 6.88 -11.19 -3.40
N PHE A 242 5.93 -12.00 -3.88
CA PHE A 242 5.75 -13.40 -3.44
C PHE A 242 6.18 -14.40 -4.50
N ASP A 243 6.78 -15.50 -4.06
CA ASP A 243 7.09 -16.63 -4.94
C ASP A 243 5.84 -17.45 -5.30
N VAL A 244 6.02 -18.49 -6.11
CA VAL A 244 4.95 -19.39 -6.55
C VAL A 244 4.21 -20.08 -5.39
N GLU A 245 4.90 -20.37 -4.29
CA GLU A 245 4.27 -20.97 -3.12
C GLU A 245 3.51 -19.92 -2.29
N GLY A 246 3.72 -18.63 -2.53
CA GLY A 246 3.18 -17.53 -1.73
C GLY A 246 4.05 -17.18 -0.53
N PHE A 247 5.35 -17.49 -0.56
CA PHE A 247 6.33 -16.99 0.41
C PHE A 247 6.95 -15.67 -0.05
N SER A 248 7.27 -14.80 0.89
CA SER A 248 8.03 -13.57 0.65
C SER A 248 9.02 -13.32 1.77
N LEU A 249 10.11 -12.63 1.45
CA LEU A 249 10.95 -11.96 2.44
C LEU A 249 10.44 -10.54 2.72
N TYR A 250 10.68 -10.06 3.93
CA TYR A 250 10.29 -8.70 4.31
C TYR A 250 10.96 -7.63 3.43
N SER A 251 12.23 -7.86 3.09
CA SER A 251 13.03 -7.02 2.19
C SER A 251 12.52 -6.96 0.75
N TRP A 252 11.91 -8.03 0.23
CA TRP A 252 11.31 -8.04 -1.10
C TRP A 252 10.12 -7.09 -1.17
N ILE A 253 9.26 -7.12 -0.14
CA ILE A 253 8.10 -6.23 -0.03
C ILE A 253 8.55 -4.77 0.05
N LEU A 254 9.52 -4.45 0.92
CA LEU A 254 10.09 -3.10 1.02
C LEU A 254 10.66 -2.61 -0.32
N SER A 255 11.39 -3.48 -1.01
CA SER A 255 11.94 -3.18 -2.33
C SER A 255 10.84 -2.94 -3.36
N GLY A 256 9.72 -3.67 -3.29
CA GLY A 256 8.54 -3.46 -4.12
C GLY A 256 7.90 -2.09 -3.93
N VAL A 257 7.77 -1.62 -2.67
CA VAL A 257 7.22 -0.29 -2.38
C VAL A 257 8.13 0.79 -2.95
N GLU A 258 9.44 0.71 -2.69
CA GLU A 258 10.43 1.66 -3.20
C GLU A 258 10.49 1.68 -4.73
N TRP A 259 10.43 0.52 -5.37
CA TRP A 259 10.41 0.43 -6.83
C TRP A 259 9.15 1.09 -7.40
N SER A 260 7.98 0.84 -6.81
CA SER A 260 6.71 1.42 -7.26
C SER A 260 6.72 2.95 -7.21
N VAL A 261 7.22 3.52 -6.10
CA VAL A 261 7.38 4.99 -5.96
C VAL A 261 8.34 5.54 -7.01
N SER A 262 9.51 4.91 -7.16
CA SER A 262 10.54 5.40 -8.11
C SER A 262 10.16 5.26 -9.58
N HIS A 263 9.19 4.39 -9.91
CA HIS A 263 8.71 4.17 -11.27
C HIS A 263 7.42 4.92 -11.60
N GLY A 264 6.90 5.72 -10.65
CA GLY A 264 5.80 6.65 -10.91
C GLY A 264 4.41 6.04 -10.74
N ALA A 265 4.23 5.10 -9.80
CA ALA A 265 2.90 4.64 -9.42
C ALA A 265 2.09 5.81 -8.81
N ASP A 266 0.82 5.94 -9.23
CA ASP A 266 -0.13 6.86 -8.61
C ASP A 266 -0.82 6.21 -7.40
N VAL A 267 -1.07 4.90 -7.51
CA VAL A 267 -1.63 4.05 -6.46
C VAL A 267 -0.72 2.83 -6.24
N ILE A 268 -0.46 2.49 -4.98
CA ILE A 268 0.17 1.22 -4.59
C ILE A 268 -0.90 0.39 -3.87
N LEU A 269 -1.20 -0.78 -4.42
CA LEU A 269 -2.03 -1.80 -3.77
C LEU A 269 -1.11 -2.80 -3.06
N ILE A 270 -1.33 -2.95 -1.74
CA ILE A 270 -0.70 -3.99 -0.91
C ILE A 270 -1.82 -4.88 -0.34
N PRO A 271 -2.22 -5.93 -1.08
CA PRO A 271 -3.45 -6.67 -0.83
C PRO A 271 -3.24 -7.84 0.15
N PHE A 272 -2.36 -7.66 1.14
CA PHE A 272 -2.07 -8.66 2.16
C PHE A 272 -1.71 -7.96 3.48
N SER A 273 -1.74 -8.73 4.57
CA SER A 273 -1.33 -8.30 5.90
C SER A 273 -0.28 -9.26 6.44
N ILE A 274 0.71 -8.72 7.15
CA ILE A 274 1.74 -9.48 7.84
C ILE A 274 1.84 -9.03 9.30
N PRO A 275 2.28 -9.89 10.23
CA PRO A 275 2.54 -9.48 11.59
C PRO A 275 3.54 -8.33 11.65
N GLY A 276 3.17 -7.22 12.26
CA GLY A 276 3.94 -5.97 12.24
C GLY A 276 3.46 -4.94 13.24
N LEU A 277 4.24 -3.89 13.43
CA LEU A 277 3.90 -2.74 14.29
C LEU A 277 3.66 -1.51 13.41
N PRO A 278 2.90 -0.51 13.88
CA PRO A 278 2.65 0.71 13.10
C PRO A 278 3.90 1.53 12.76
N ASP A 279 5.05 1.26 13.38
CA ASP A 279 6.35 1.87 13.15
C ASP A 279 7.40 0.88 12.61
N ASP A 280 6.97 -0.28 12.11
CA ASP A 280 7.85 -1.20 11.42
C ASP A 280 8.31 -0.67 10.06
N PRO A 281 9.39 -1.24 9.46
CA PRO A 281 9.98 -0.69 8.25
C PRO A 281 9.00 -0.57 7.10
N LEU A 282 8.02 -1.49 6.98
CA LEU A 282 7.04 -1.45 5.91
C LEU A 282 5.98 -0.37 6.13
N CYS A 283 5.51 -0.18 7.37
CA CYS A 283 4.66 0.97 7.70
C CYS A 283 5.39 2.30 7.45
N LEU A 284 6.67 2.39 7.81
CA LEU A 284 7.51 3.56 7.52
C LEU A 284 7.65 3.82 6.02
N ALA A 285 7.85 2.76 5.21
CA ALA A 285 7.93 2.85 3.77
C ALA A 285 6.60 3.29 3.13
N VAL A 286 5.48 2.77 3.64
CA VAL A 286 4.14 3.17 3.20
C VAL A 286 3.85 4.62 3.53
N ASP A 287 4.14 5.07 4.75
CA ASP A 287 3.98 6.47 5.12
C ASP A 287 4.91 7.39 4.32
N ALA A 288 6.11 6.91 3.94
CA ALA A 288 7.01 7.63 3.05
C ALA A 288 6.48 7.73 1.61
N ALA A 289 5.90 6.64 1.06
CA ALA A 289 5.26 6.65 -0.25
C ALA A 289 4.09 7.64 -0.30
N VAL A 290 3.25 7.67 0.75
CA VAL A 290 2.16 8.64 0.90
C VAL A 290 2.69 10.07 0.90
N ARG A 291 3.75 10.36 1.66
CA ARG A 291 4.40 11.68 1.65
C ARG A 291 5.00 12.07 0.29
N MET A 292 5.28 11.10 -0.58
CA MET A 292 5.72 11.33 -1.95
C MET A 292 4.57 11.53 -2.94
N GLY A 293 3.32 11.53 -2.46
CA GLY A 293 2.14 11.78 -3.29
C GLY A 293 1.49 10.51 -3.85
N VAL A 294 1.95 9.32 -3.44
CA VAL A 294 1.40 8.05 -3.90
C VAL A 294 0.28 7.60 -2.96
N THR A 295 -0.90 7.27 -3.51
CA THR A 295 -2.00 6.73 -2.70
C THR A 295 -1.71 5.27 -2.38
N VAL A 296 -1.62 4.89 -1.10
CA VAL A 296 -1.37 3.49 -0.71
C VAL A 296 -2.65 2.88 -0.13
N VAL A 297 -3.08 1.76 -0.70
CA VAL A 297 -4.24 0.98 -0.25
C VAL A 297 -3.77 -0.37 0.27
N ALA A 298 -4.13 -0.70 1.50
CA ALA A 298 -3.69 -1.92 2.18
C ALA A 298 -4.88 -2.77 2.63
N ALA A 299 -4.78 -4.09 2.48
CA ALA A 299 -5.73 -5.01 3.09
C ALA A 299 -5.62 -4.96 4.63
N SER A 300 -6.75 -5.10 5.33
CA SER A 300 -6.75 -5.17 6.79
C SER A 300 -6.20 -6.49 7.35
N GLY A 301 -6.12 -7.53 6.50
CA GLY A 301 -5.79 -8.90 6.90
C GLY A 301 -7.03 -9.77 7.07
N ASP A 302 -6.85 -11.08 6.93
CA ASP A 302 -7.91 -12.09 6.97
C ASP A 302 -7.95 -12.84 8.32
N GLU A 303 -7.28 -12.30 9.34
CA GLU A 303 -7.12 -12.88 10.69
C GLU A 303 -8.21 -12.43 11.70
N GLY A 304 -9.32 -11.90 11.21
CA GLY A 304 -10.51 -11.64 12.02
C GLY A 304 -11.11 -12.94 12.61
N PRO A 305 -12.11 -12.87 13.52
CA PRO A 305 -12.81 -11.68 13.99
C PRO A 305 -12.24 -11.08 15.29
N ALA A 306 -11.06 -11.52 15.73
CA ALA A 306 -10.41 -10.98 16.92
C ALA A 306 -9.98 -9.52 16.69
N TYR A 307 -10.13 -8.67 17.72
CA TYR A 307 -9.57 -7.31 17.71
C TYR A 307 -8.04 -7.37 17.74
N MET A 308 -7.39 -6.27 17.32
CA MET A 308 -5.93 -6.16 17.21
C MET A 308 -5.32 -7.19 16.23
N SER A 309 -6.06 -7.51 15.17
CA SER A 309 -5.63 -8.40 14.07
C SER A 309 -5.04 -7.66 12.88
N ILE A 310 -5.19 -6.33 12.81
CA ILE A 310 -4.61 -5.52 11.73
C ILE A 310 -3.10 -5.36 11.93
N GLY A 311 -2.33 -5.98 11.03
CA GLY A 311 -0.87 -5.94 10.99
C GLY A 311 -0.30 -4.87 10.07
N SER A 312 0.89 -5.10 9.55
CA SER A 312 1.56 -4.25 8.55
C SER A 312 1.21 -4.74 7.13
N PRO A 313 1.04 -3.85 6.14
CA PRO A 313 1.08 -2.38 6.22
C PRO A 313 -0.24 -1.73 6.67
N GLY A 314 -1.31 -2.50 6.90
CA GLY A 314 -2.63 -1.95 7.26
C GLY A 314 -2.65 -1.09 8.54
N SER A 315 -1.63 -1.18 9.38
CA SER A 315 -1.47 -0.37 10.58
C SER A 315 -0.74 0.97 10.35
N ALA A 316 -0.18 1.20 9.16
CA ALA A 316 0.42 2.47 8.78
C ALA A 316 -0.60 3.62 8.81
N LEU A 317 -0.15 4.81 9.19
CA LEU A 317 -1.03 5.97 9.37
C LEU A 317 -1.59 6.47 8.03
N GLY A 318 -0.73 6.56 7.02
CA GLY A 318 -1.02 7.07 5.69
C GLY A 318 -1.80 6.09 4.82
N ALA A 319 -1.70 4.78 5.05
CA ALA A 319 -2.42 3.78 4.28
C ALA A 319 -3.94 3.97 4.38
N ILE A 320 -4.65 3.74 3.28
CA ILE A 320 -6.09 3.47 3.27
C ILE A 320 -6.26 1.97 3.55
N THR A 321 -6.56 1.63 4.80
CA THR A 321 -6.70 0.23 5.22
C THR A 321 -8.13 -0.23 5.05
N VAL A 322 -8.33 -1.34 4.36
CA VAL A 322 -9.64 -1.77 3.89
C VAL A 322 -10.00 -3.13 4.45
N GLY A 323 -11.12 -3.17 5.16
CA GLY A 323 -11.76 -4.42 5.58
C GLY A 323 -12.74 -4.98 4.56
N ALA A 324 -13.10 -6.25 4.70
CA ALA A 324 -13.97 -6.95 3.77
C ALA A 324 -15.44 -6.86 4.20
N TYR A 325 -16.31 -6.50 3.26
CA TYR A 325 -17.75 -6.43 3.41
C TYR A 325 -18.43 -7.49 2.53
N ASN A 326 -19.51 -8.07 3.04
CA ASN A 326 -20.32 -9.06 2.34
C ASN A 326 -21.64 -8.43 1.90
N SER A 327 -21.76 -8.14 0.60
CA SER A 327 -22.94 -7.55 -0.03
C SER A 327 -24.21 -8.38 0.18
N SER A 328 -24.10 -9.71 0.18
CA SER A 328 -25.26 -10.61 0.33
C SER A 328 -25.85 -10.57 1.74
N SER A 329 -25.00 -10.43 2.76
CA SER A 329 -25.42 -10.41 4.17
C SER A 329 -25.65 -9.00 4.73
N GLY A 330 -25.10 -7.97 4.08
CA GLY A 330 -25.15 -6.60 4.56
C GLY A 330 -24.22 -6.31 5.73
N ARG A 331 -23.15 -7.09 5.91
CA ARG A 331 -22.28 -7.07 7.11
C ARG A 331 -20.80 -7.14 6.77
N VAL A 332 -19.96 -6.72 7.71
CA VAL A 332 -18.50 -6.94 7.64
C VAL A 332 -18.23 -8.46 7.69
N CYS A 333 -17.36 -8.94 6.80
CA CYS A 333 -16.95 -10.33 6.72
C CYS A 333 -16.27 -10.76 8.04
N THR A 334 -16.52 -11.99 8.50
CA THR A 334 -15.94 -12.51 9.76
C THR A 334 -14.41 -12.50 9.75
N ILE A 335 -13.81 -12.83 8.59
CA ILE A 335 -12.36 -12.84 8.39
C ILE A 335 -11.73 -11.44 8.42
N SER A 336 -12.52 -10.37 8.25
CA SER A 336 -11.97 -9.03 8.12
C SER A 336 -11.20 -8.64 9.39
N GLY A 337 -9.93 -8.27 9.19
CA GLY A 337 -9.07 -7.71 10.23
C GLY A 337 -9.74 -6.55 10.95
N ARG A 338 -9.56 -6.52 12.27
CA ARG A 338 -10.18 -5.56 13.17
C ARG A 338 -9.11 -4.83 13.98
N GLY A 339 -9.31 -3.53 14.11
CA GLY A 339 -8.50 -2.70 14.99
C GLY A 339 -8.77 -2.98 16.46
N PRO A 340 -8.38 -2.06 17.35
CA PRO A 340 -7.41 -1.02 17.02
C PRO A 340 -6.06 -1.66 16.67
N THR A 341 -5.12 -0.89 16.12
CA THR A 341 -3.74 -1.37 15.91
C THR A 341 -3.07 -1.66 17.27
N LEU A 342 -1.87 -2.24 17.25
CA LEU A 342 -1.06 -2.43 18.47
C LEU A 342 -0.71 -1.11 19.18
N TYR A 343 -0.81 0.05 18.51
CA TYR A 343 -0.69 1.39 19.11
C TYR A 343 -2.03 2.05 19.43
N MET A 344 -3.10 1.26 19.46
CA MET A 344 -4.46 1.70 19.78
C MET A 344 -5.06 2.69 18.77
N TRP A 345 -4.53 2.74 17.54
CA TRP A 345 -5.12 3.55 16.47
C TRP A 345 -6.35 2.86 15.89
N MET A 346 -7.36 3.64 15.50
CA MET A 346 -8.57 3.10 14.87
C MET A 346 -8.29 2.68 13.43
N LYS A 347 -8.54 1.41 13.14
CA LYS A 347 -8.45 0.76 11.82
C LYS A 347 -9.52 -0.36 11.76
N PRO A 348 -9.98 -0.83 10.58
CA PRO A 348 -9.65 -0.32 9.25
C PRO A 348 -10.17 1.12 9.04
N ASP A 349 -9.78 1.77 7.95
CA ASP A 349 -10.29 3.11 7.64
C ASP A 349 -11.71 3.06 7.06
N VAL A 350 -11.98 2.06 6.21
CA VAL A 350 -13.26 1.77 5.55
C VAL A 350 -13.38 0.26 5.32
N VAL A 351 -14.58 -0.19 4.92
CA VAL A 351 -14.79 -1.53 4.35
C VAL A 351 -15.28 -1.43 2.91
N ALA A 352 -15.02 -2.47 2.12
CA ALA A 352 -15.42 -2.58 0.71
C ALA A 352 -15.78 -4.02 0.36
N PRO A 353 -16.48 -4.28 -0.76
CA PRO A 353 -16.82 -5.64 -1.18
C PRO A 353 -15.59 -6.56 -1.18
N GLY A 354 -15.65 -7.63 -0.39
CA GLY A 354 -14.53 -8.57 -0.21
C GLY A 354 -14.94 -10.02 0.08
N CYS A 355 -16.23 -10.30 0.25
CA CYS A 355 -16.73 -11.68 0.33
C CYS A 355 -17.35 -12.11 -1.00
N ASN A 356 -17.03 -13.32 -1.46
CA ASN A 356 -17.51 -13.90 -2.72
C ASN A 356 -17.28 -13.01 -3.95
N VAL A 357 -16.16 -12.30 -4.03
CA VAL A 357 -15.84 -11.46 -5.19
C VAL A 357 -15.31 -12.35 -6.31
N VAL A 358 -15.86 -12.20 -7.52
CA VAL A 358 -15.38 -12.89 -8.72
C VAL A 358 -14.35 -12.02 -9.44
N SER A 359 -13.24 -12.61 -9.85
CA SER A 359 -12.19 -11.92 -10.62
C SER A 359 -11.34 -12.90 -11.43
N CYS A 360 -10.40 -12.37 -12.20
CA CYS A 360 -9.48 -13.07 -13.08
C CYS A 360 -8.77 -14.24 -12.38
N ARG A 361 -8.67 -15.35 -13.08
CA ARG A 361 -7.98 -16.56 -12.65
C ARG A 361 -6.72 -16.70 -13.49
N ALA A 362 -5.56 -16.70 -12.84
CA ALA A 362 -4.30 -16.95 -13.54
C ALA A 362 -4.31 -18.31 -14.23
N SER A 363 -3.81 -18.33 -15.46
CA SER A 363 -3.52 -19.55 -16.19
C SER A 363 -2.02 -19.88 -16.10
N PRO A 364 -1.60 -21.10 -16.44
CA PRO A 364 -0.20 -21.36 -16.76
C PRO A 364 0.20 -20.60 -18.04
N PRO A 365 1.46 -20.14 -18.17
CA PRO A 365 1.88 -19.45 -19.37
C PRO A 365 1.88 -20.41 -20.57
N ASP A 366 1.35 -19.99 -21.72
CA ASP A 366 1.43 -20.78 -22.95
C ASP A 366 2.86 -20.73 -23.51
N VAL A 367 3.65 -21.72 -23.10
CA VAL A 367 5.02 -21.93 -23.58
C VAL A 367 5.10 -22.97 -24.71
N GLY A 368 3.96 -23.33 -25.33
CA GLY A 368 3.90 -24.32 -26.41
C GLY A 368 4.26 -25.76 -25.98
N ILE A 369 4.39 -25.99 -24.67
CA ILE A 369 4.59 -27.30 -24.04
C ILE A 369 3.61 -27.41 -22.87
N ASN A 370 2.92 -28.55 -22.78
CA ASN A 370 2.01 -28.81 -21.67
C ASN A 370 2.83 -29.14 -20.41
N ILE A 371 3.14 -28.12 -19.62
CA ILE A 371 3.87 -28.28 -18.37
C ILE A 371 2.85 -28.55 -17.26
N SER A 372 2.66 -29.83 -16.93
CA SER A 372 2.07 -30.22 -15.65
C SER A 372 3.21 -30.38 -14.65
N ILE A 373 3.41 -29.43 -13.73
CA ILE A 373 4.35 -29.62 -12.61
C ILE A 373 3.52 -30.07 -11.41
N PRO A 374 3.53 -31.36 -11.01
CA PRO A 374 2.65 -31.88 -9.95
C PRO A 374 2.87 -31.23 -8.58
N GLN A 375 3.99 -30.52 -8.41
CA GLN A 375 4.37 -29.82 -7.18
C GLN A 375 3.80 -28.39 -7.12
N PHE A 376 3.42 -27.80 -8.26
CA PHE A 376 2.82 -26.47 -8.30
C PHE A 376 1.35 -26.62 -8.61
N ASN A 377 0.51 -26.23 -7.65
CA ASN A 377 -0.91 -26.13 -7.90
C ASN A 377 -1.19 -24.89 -8.74
N LEU A 378 -0.94 -24.99 -10.04
CA LEU A 378 -1.24 -23.97 -11.04
C LEU A 378 -2.76 -23.79 -11.24
N SER A 379 -3.60 -24.38 -10.39
CA SER A 379 -5.06 -24.30 -10.49
C SER A 379 -5.63 -22.92 -10.13
N GLY A 380 -4.79 -21.96 -9.74
CA GLY A 380 -5.18 -20.61 -9.40
C GLY A 380 -5.68 -20.46 -7.96
N TYR A 381 -5.76 -19.20 -7.53
CA TYR A 381 -6.26 -18.75 -6.23
C TYR A 381 -7.80 -18.82 -6.17
N GLY A 382 -8.38 -19.05 -5.00
CA GLY A 382 -9.83 -19.10 -4.79
C GLY A 382 -10.53 -20.35 -5.33
N THR A 383 -11.87 -20.28 -5.45
CA THR A 383 -12.69 -21.34 -6.06
C THR A 383 -12.95 -21.03 -7.54
N PRO A 384 -12.49 -21.87 -8.48
CA PRO A 384 -12.73 -21.65 -9.90
C PRO A 384 -14.23 -21.55 -10.25
N ILE A 385 -14.58 -20.53 -11.05
CA ILE A 385 -15.89 -20.40 -11.70
C ILE A 385 -15.81 -21.04 -13.09
N ASP A 386 -14.77 -20.70 -13.84
CA ASP A 386 -14.45 -21.26 -15.16
C ASP A 386 -12.92 -21.17 -15.41
N GLU A 387 -12.51 -21.19 -16.68
CA GLU A 387 -11.10 -21.12 -17.08
C GLU A 387 -10.47 -19.74 -16.81
N ASN A 388 -11.27 -18.66 -16.88
CA ASN A 388 -10.82 -17.27 -16.76
C ASN A 388 -11.18 -16.65 -15.41
N TYR A 389 -12.14 -17.20 -14.67
CA TYR A 389 -12.62 -16.57 -13.43
C TYR A 389 -12.58 -17.50 -12.22
N THR A 390 -12.33 -16.91 -11.07
CA THR A 390 -12.34 -17.52 -9.76
C THR A 390 -13.07 -16.63 -8.77
N VAL A 391 -13.57 -17.20 -7.67
CA VAL A 391 -14.25 -16.48 -6.61
C VAL A 391 -13.51 -16.66 -5.29
N ALA A 392 -13.35 -15.58 -4.53
CA ALA A 392 -12.72 -15.63 -3.21
C ALA A 392 -13.38 -14.68 -2.20
N THR A 393 -13.15 -14.99 -0.92
CA THR A 393 -13.50 -14.15 0.22
C THR A 393 -12.20 -13.72 0.89
N THR A 394 -11.86 -12.44 0.78
CA THR A 394 -10.59 -11.88 1.28
C THR A 394 -10.62 -10.35 1.35
N THR A 395 -9.89 -9.78 2.30
CA THR A 395 -9.61 -8.34 2.38
C THR A 395 -8.73 -7.84 1.24
N ALA A 396 -8.01 -8.74 0.55
CA ALA A 396 -7.28 -8.44 -0.68
C ALA A 396 -8.20 -7.88 -1.78
N ALA A 397 -9.38 -8.51 -1.97
CA ALA A 397 -10.39 -8.07 -2.93
C ALA A 397 -10.96 -6.70 -2.55
N ALA A 398 -11.21 -6.48 -1.25
CA ALA A 398 -11.69 -5.20 -0.76
C ALA A 398 -10.66 -4.07 -0.96
N ALA A 399 -9.38 -4.34 -0.68
CA ALA A 399 -8.30 -3.41 -0.94
C ALA A 399 -8.15 -3.11 -2.45
N ALA A 400 -8.22 -4.14 -3.29
CA ALA A 400 -8.18 -4.00 -4.75
C ALA A 400 -9.35 -3.15 -5.28
N TYR A 401 -10.56 -3.36 -4.74
CA TYR A 401 -11.72 -2.53 -5.04
C TYR A 401 -11.43 -1.05 -4.74
N VAL A 402 -10.91 -0.73 -3.56
CA VAL A 402 -10.62 0.65 -3.15
C VAL A 402 -9.43 1.24 -3.93
N ALA A 403 -8.45 0.44 -4.34
CA ALA A 403 -7.39 0.87 -5.24
C ALA A 403 -7.97 1.29 -6.61
N GLY A 404 -8.90 0.51 -7.16
CA GLY A 404 -9.64 0.90 -8.36
C GLY A 404 -10.46 2.18 -8.16
N VAL A 405 -11.20 2.31 -7.05
CA VAL A 405 -11.92 3.56 -6.74
C VAL A 405 -10.96 4.74 -6.65
N SER A 406 -9.80 4.56 -6.02
CA SER A 406 -8.77 5.59 -5.92
C SER A 406 -8.27 5.99 -7.32
N ALA A 407 -8.10 5.03 -8.24
CA ALA A 407 -7.73 5.32 -9.62
C ALA A 407 -8.83 6.10 -10.37
N LEU A 408 -10.10 5.76 -10.18
CA LEU A 408 -11.22 6.54 -10.75
C LEU A 408 -11.22 7.99 -10.25
N LEU A 409 -11.03 8.19 -8.93
CA LEU A 409 -10.99 9.51 -8.32
C LEU A 409 -9.75 10.31 -8.77
N LEU A 410 -8.59 9.67 -8.91
CA LEU A 410 -7.38 10.33 -9.39
C LEU A 410 -7.48 10.71 -10.88
N GLN A 411 -8.18 9.93 -11.71
CA GLN A 411 -8.47 10.33 -13.08
C GLN A 411 -9.34 11.60 -13.11
N ALA A 412 -10.38 11.64 -12.28
CA ALA A 412 -11.29 12.79 -12.18
C ALA A 412 -10.65 14.02 -11.56
N PHE A 413 -9.75 13.83 -10.59
CA PHE A 413 -9.14 14.88 -9.78
C PHE A 413 -7.62 14.69 -9.73
N ARG A 414 -6.93 14.86 -10.87
CA ARG A 414 -5.48 14.59 -11.02
C ARG A 414 -4.54 15.32 -10.04
N CYS A 415 -5.01 16.36 -9.36
CA CYS A 415 -4.23 17.10 -8.35
C CYS A 415 -4.59 16.73 -6.90
N ALA A 416 -5.49 15.76 -6.69
CA ALA A 416 -5.86 15.30 -5.36
C ALA A 416 -4.67 14.62 -4.68
N SER A 417 -4.37 15.04 -3.45
CA SER A 417 -3.34 14.36 -2.65
C SER A 417 -3.85 13.02 -2.12
N PRO A 418 -2.96 12.09 -1.73
CA PRO A 418 -3.36 10.85 -1.06
C PRO A 418 -4.30 11.07 0.14
N GLU A 419 -4.06 12.12 0.94
CA GLU A 419 -4.91 12.48 2.07
C GLU A 419 -6.28 12.96 1.60
N THR A 420 -6.36 13.66 0.48
CA THR A 420 -7.63 14.12 -0.11
C THR A 420 -8.45 12.93 -0.58
N ILE A 421 -7.82 11.97 -1.26
CA ILE A 421 -8.47 10.70 -1.66
C ILE A 421 -8.96 9.96 -0.42
N LYS A 422 -8.07 9.71 0.55
CA LYS A 422 -8.41 9.05 1.82
C LYS A 422 -9.60 9.75 2.50
N ILE A 423 -9.50 11.05 2.79
CA ILE A 423 -10.55 11.82 3.48
C ILE A 423 -11.89 11.74 2.73
N SER A 424 -11.89 11.83 1.41
CA SER A 424 -13.14 11.71 0.64
C SER A 424 -13.84 10.37 0.89
N LEU A 425 -13.09 9.27 0.85
CA LEU A 425 -13.62 7.92 1.10
C LEU A 425 -14.15 7.78 2.53
N LEU A 426 -13.42 8.30 3.52
CA LEU A 426 -13.83 8.22 4.93
C LEU A 426 -15.08 9.07 5.21
N LYS A 427 -15.15 10.28 4.65
CA LYS A 427 -16.24 11.22 4.93
C LYS A 427 -17.56 10.85 4.28
N THR A 428 -17.52 10.05 3.21
CA THR A 428 -18.70 9.67 2.44
C THR A 428 -19.07 8.20 2.61
N ALA A 429 -18.30 7.44 3.39
CA ALA A 429 -18.63 6.06 3.71
C ALA A 429 -20.01 5.95 4.39
N SER A 430 -20.71 4.88 4.06
CA SER A 430 -22.03 4.56 4.62
C SER A 430 -21.86 3.77 5.93
N ASP A 431 -22.32 4.34 7.03
CA ASP A 431 -22.27 3.72 8.35
C ASP A 431 -23.13 2.43 8.40
N LEU A 432 -22.51 1.32 8.79
CA LEU A 432 -23.13 0.00 8.94
C LEU A 432 -23.65 -0.25 10.37
N GLY A 433 -23.46 0.70 11.30
CA GLY A 433 -23.84 0.56 12.71
C GLY A 433 -22.94 -0.37 13.53
N GLU A 434 -21.74 -0.71 13.02
CA GLU A 434 -20.73 -1.50 13.71
C GLU A 434 -19.69 -0.61 14.43
N SER A 435 -18.81 -1.21 15.25
CA SER A 435 -17.73 -0.47 15.90
C SER A 435 -16.74 0.10 14.86
N LEU A 436 -16.15 1.27 15.13
CA LEU A 436 -15.10 1.86 14.28
C LEU A 436 -13.90 0.91 14.09
N ASN A 437 -13.61 0.05 15.07
CA ASN A 437 -12.54 -0.96 14.96
C ASN A 437 -12.93 -2.16 14.08
N VAL A 438 -14.16 -2.20 13.55
CA VAL A 438 -14.67 -3.26 12.66
C VAL A 438 -14.96 -2.71 11.27
N GLN A 439 -15.69 -1.61 11.18
CA GLN A 439 -16.09 -1.03 9.88
C GLN A 439 -15.29 0.21 9.47
N GLY A 440 -14.44 0.76 10.33
CA GLY A 440 -13.85 2.08 10.12
C GLY A 440 -14.93 3.15 10.02
N SER A 441 -14.88 3.96 8.97
CA SER A 441 -15.90 4.97 8.67
C SER A 441 -17.15 4.38 8.00
N GLY A 442 -17.13 3.08 7.65
CA GLY A 442 -18.23 2.37 7.02
C GLY A 442 -17.90 1.81 5.64
N LEU A 443 -18.96 1.37 4.93
CA LEU A 443 -18.85 0.88 3.56
C LEU A 443 -18.53 2.02 2.61
N VAL A 444 -17.48 1.87 1.81
CA VAL A 444 -17.09 2.87 0.81
C VAL A 444 -18.24 3.21 -0.13
N ASN A 445 -18.42 4.50 -0.40
CA ASN A 445 -19.41 5.01 -1.36
C ASN A 445 -18.67 5.85 -2.42
N PRO A 446 -18.25 5.22 -3.54
CA PRO A 446 -17.45 5.87 -4.58
C PRO A 446 -18.14 7.09 -5.17
N GLU A 447 -19.43 6.98 -5.48
CA GLU A 447 -20.22 8.08 -6.05
C GLU A 447 -20.22 9.31 -5.12
N SER A 448 -20.48 9.09 -3.83
CA SER A 448 -20.49 10.20 -2.87
C SER A 448 -19.10 10.80 -2.70
N ALA A 449 -18.04 9.99 -2.72
CA ALA A 449 -16.65 10.47 -2.67
C ALA A 449 -16.32 11.35 -3.89
N TYR A 450 -16.75 10.95 -5.09
CA TYR A 450 -16.61 11.74 -6.31
C TYR A 450 -17.32 13.10 -6.20
N TYR A 451 -18.58 13.14 -5.76
CA TYR A 451 -19.33 14.40 -5.62
C TYR A 451 -18.82 15.28 -4.48
N TYR A 452 -18.30 14.68 -3.42
CA TYR A 452 -17.61 15.40 -2.35
C TYR A 452 -16.41 16.17 -2.90
N LEU A 453 -15.59 15.53 -3.73
CA LEU A 453 -14.43 16.17 -4.39
C LEU A 453 -14.83 17.17 -5.47
N LYS A 454 -15.94 16.96 -6.18
CA LYS A 454 -16.50 17.90 -7.17
C LYS A 454 -16.98 19.22 -6.54
N GLY A 455 -17.13 19.29 -5.21
CA GLY A 455 -17.60 20.46 -4.48
C GLY A 455 -19.13 20.55 -4.31
N GLY A 456 -19.84 19.43 -4.49
CA GLY A 456 -21.31 19.35 -4.47
C GLY A 456 -21.96 19.09 -3.11
N GLY A 457 -21.20 19.06 -2.01
CA GLY A 457 -21.67 18.64 -0.67
C GLY A 457 -22.58 19.63 0.07
N GLY A 458 -23.39 20.42 -0.63
CA GLY A 458 -24.34 21.37 -0.04
C GLY A 458 -25.77 20.86 0.13
N GLU A 459 -26.18 19.79 -0.56
CA GLU A 459 -27.60 19.37 -0.58
C GLU A 459 -27.86 17.86 -0.37
N ALA A 460 -26.85 17.07 0.00
CA ALA A 460 -27.04 15.62 0.23
C ALA A 460 -26.19 15.07 1.40
N LEU A 461 -26.12 15.84 2.49
CA LEU A 461 -25.80 15.37 3.84
C LEU A 461 -27.01 15.64 4.73
#